data_AF-A0A939GGK7-F1
#
_entry.id   AF-A0A939GGK7-F1
#
_cell.length_a   1.000
_cell.length_b   1.000
_cell.length_c   1.000
_cell.angle_alpha   90.00
_cell.angle_beta   90.00
_cell.angle_gamma   90.00
#
_symmetry.space_group_name_H-M   'P 1'
#
loop_
_entity.id
_entity.type
_entity.pdbx_description
1 polymer ?
#
loop_
_entity_poly.entity_id
_entity_poly.type
_entity_poly.pdbx_seq_one_letter_code
_entity_poly.pdbx_strand_id
1 'polypeptide(L)'
;MKFTKYVVVLLLPLLFSDCQTFRPRARRVTAEVVLEGWIDCFAPTLAEGKTWCEASAILAQNGQLYLANDKDMPAPQSAVFRFNGLPTDQDAWRRAQPVYSEQSLLRSAHKFEEFAASPDQKWVFLTTAFDRIKPGSAEFNGYNMLFAWPTGQENSPQLLGTNGNSGVSLTLRSQLQKALGNPAYFKVEGLAATNDRLWFGVREQGDTYEKFNYRITILSAPYHAESVSGTGPIPNQKQLMLGPVTFMRDFNVADVDTTLSKPLAISSIEFDPKRHCFWILTSYEQGDKLGAYLWVITEKAMLDKGDLQLVRNANGKPIQFTHKAEDMTFTDTNTLLVIHDDDRVRTRIGTQERQPNQAAYSVVHINE
;
A
#
# COMPACT_ATOMS: atom_id res chain seq x y z
N MET A 1 -49.65 0.92 -78.81
CA MET A 1 -48.19 0.64 -78.80
C MET A 1 -47.50 1.69 -77.96
N LYS A 2 -46.50 1.27 -77.16
CA LYS A 2 -45.70 2.03 -76.17
C LYS A 2 -46.28 2.10 -74.75
N PHE A 3 -45.65 1.28 -73.90
CA PHE A 3 -45.77 1.13 -72.46
C PHE A 3 -45.18 2.34 -71.72
N THR A 4 -45.88 2.82 -70.70
CA THR A 4 -45.37 3.74 -69.68
C THR A 4 -44.78 2.90 -68.54
N LYS A 5 -43.47 3.00 -68.30
CA LYS A 5 -42.79 2.38 -67.16
C LYS A 5 -42.92 3.30 -65.94
N TYR A 6 -43.64 2.87 -64.90
CA TYR A 6 -43.52 3.44 -63.57
C TYR A 6 -42.41 2.69 -62.83
N VAL A 7 -41.35 3.42 -62.46
CA VAL A 7 -40.32 2.93 -61.54
C VAL A 7 -40.83 3.17 -60.13
N VAL A 8 -41.21 2.09 -59.44
CA VAL A 8 -41.50 2.11 -58.00
C VAL A 8 -40.16 1.96 -57.28
N VAL A 9 -39.70 3.04 -56.67
CA VAL A 9 -38.55 3.01 -55.75
C VAL A 9 -39.07 2.52 -54.39
N LEU A 10 -38.76 1.26 -54.06
CA LEU A 10 -38.99 0.67 -52.74
C LEU A 10 -37.89 1.14 -51.79
N LEU A 11 -38.22 2.11 -50.93
CA LEU A 11 -37.41 2.51 -49.78
C LEU A 11 -37.59 1.47 -48.66
N LEU A 12 -36.61 0.60 -48.47
CA LEU A 12 -36.48 -0.23 -47.26
C LEU A 12 -36.05 0.66 -46.09
N PRO A 13 -36.80 0.72 -44.96
CA PRO A 13 -36.27 1.27 -43.73
C PRO A 13 -35.33 0.23 -43.11
N LEU A 14 -34.03 0.49 -43.14
CA LEU A 14 -33.06 -0.19 -42.30
C LEU A 14 -33.39 0.18 -40.84
N LEU A 15 -34.05 -0.75 -40.15
CA LEU A 15 -34.19 -0.72 -38.70
C LEU A 15 -32.79 -0.83 -38.09
N PHE A 16 -32.21 0.31 -37.72
CA PHE A 16 -31.11 0.37 -36.78
C PHE A 16 -31.66 -0.10 -35.43
N SER A 17 -31.61 -1.41 -35.20
CA SER A 17 -31.67 -1.95 -33.85
C SER A 17 -30.43 -1.44 -33.14
N ASP A 18 -30.58 -0.35 -32.38
CA ASP A 18 -29.60 0.03 -31.37
C ASP A 18 -29.40 -1.18 -30.48
N CYS A 19 -28.27 -1.85 -30.70
CA CYS A 19 -27.79 -2.89 -29.83
C CYS A 19 -27.39 -2.18 -28.54
N GLN A 20 -28.38 -1.97 -27.65
CA GLN A 20 -28.14 -1.57 -26.27
C GLN A 20 -27.28 -2.67 -25.67
N THR A 21 -25.97 -2.51 -25.79
CA THR A 21 -24.99 -3.32 -25.09
C THR A 21 -25.30 -3.14 -23.62
N PHE A 22 -25.96 -4.14 -23.05
CA PHE A 22 -26.24 -4.26 -21.63
C PHE A 22 -24.86 -4.27 -20.96
N ARG A 23 -24.33 -3.12 -20.59
CA ARG A 23 -23.10 -3.03 -19.80
C ARG A 23 -23.50 -3.57 -18.44
N PRO A 24 -23.06 -4.78 -18.04
CA PRO A 24 -23.37 -5.27 -16.71
C PRO A 24 -22.91 -4.23 -15.71
N ARG A 25 -23.85 -3.73 -14.90
CA ARG A 25 -23.57 -2.76 -13.85
C ARG A 25 -22.57 -3.45 -12.93
N ALA A 26 -21.34 -2.95 -12.86
CA ALA A 26 -20.31 -3.51 -11.99
C ALA A 26 -20.92 -3.66 -10.59
N ARG A 27 -20.85 -4.87 -10.02
CA ARG A 27 -21.34 -5.14 -8.67
C ARG A 27 -20.57 -4.19 -7.73
N ARG A 28 -21.30 -3.30 -7.06
CA ARG A 28 -20.68 -2.37 -6.11
C ARG A 28 -20.18 -3.19 -4.92
N VAL A 29 -18.88 -3.13 -4.68
CA VAL A 29 -18.28 -3.71 -3.48
C VAL A 29 -18.75 -2.91 -2.28
N THR A 30 -19.19 -3.60 -1.24
CA THR A 30 -19.56 -2.98 0.04
C THR A 30 -18.74 -3.56 1.18
N ALA A 31 -18.59 -2.82 2.26
CA ALA A 31 -17.82 -3.28 3.42
C ALA A 31 -18.33 -2.66 4.73
N GLU A 32 -17.76 -3.06 5.86
CA GLU A 32 -18.05 -2.50 7.18
C GLU A 32 -16.81 -2.63 8.09
N VAL A 33 -16.54 -1.60 8.90
CA VAL A 33 -15.57 -1.72 10.00
C VAL A 33 -16.25 -2.47 11.14
N VAL A 34 -15.79 -3.69 11.41
CA VAL A 34 -16.44 -4.61 12.36
C VAL A 34 -15.73 -4.65 13.72
N LEU A 35 -14.49 -4.16 13.80
CA LEU A 35 -13.70 -4.11 15.02
C LEU A 35 -12.67 -2.97 14.93
N GLU A 36 -12.38 -2.37 16.07
CA GLU A 36 -11.24 -1.47 16.27
C GLU A 36 -10.54 -1.84 17.58
N GLY A 37 -9.23 -1.61 17.64
CA GLY A 37 -8.47 -1.84 18.86
C GLY A 37 -7.06 -1.27 18.81
N TRP A 38 -6.28 -1.58 19.86
CA TRP A 38 -4.89 -1.17 19.98
C TRP A 38 -3.94 -2.35 19.77
N ILE A 39 -2.83 -2.10 19.07
CA ILE A 39 -1.67 -2.97 19.01
C ILE A 39 -0.63 -2.43 19.99
N ASP A 40 -0.24 -3.23 20.98
CA ASP A 40 0.92 -2.92 21.84
C ASP A 40 2.20 -3.30 21.09
N CYS A 41 2.76 -2.34 20.35
CA CYS A 41 3.92 -2.56 19.48
C CYS A 41 5.19 -2.91 20.26
N PHE A 42 5.31 -2.36 21.47
CA PHE A 42 6.40 -2.64 22.38
C PHE A 42 5.98 -2.46 23.84
N ALA A 43 6.82 -2.97 24.74
CA ALA A 43 6.62 -2.80 26.17
C ALA A 43 6.62 -1.31 26.54
N PRO A 44 5.76 -0.83 27.47
CA PRO A 44 5.70 0.57 27.85
C PRO A 44 7.03 1.19 28.29
N THR A 45 7.95 0.38 28.84
CA THR A 45 9.30 0.81 29.25
C THR A 45 10.22 1.19 28.09
N LEU A 46 10.00 0.64 26.89
CA LEU A 46 10.72 1.09 25.68
C LEU A 46 10.24 2.47 25.22
N ALA A 47 9.03 2.86 25.63
CA ALA A 47 8.35 4.07 25.19
C ALA A 47 8.73 5.32 26.00
N GLU A 48 9.64 5.25 26.99
CA GLU A 48 10.01 6.31 27.96
C GLU A 48 10.45 7.66 27.30
N GLY A 49 9.52 8.33 26.63
CA GLY A 49 9.65 9.59 25.91
C GLY A 49 10.39 9.53 24.57
N LYS A 50 10.98 8.41 24.17
CA LYS A 50 11.90 8.36 23.01
C LYS A 50 11.37 7.61 21.78
N THR A 51 10.47 6.66 21.97
CA THR A 51 9.98 5.80 20.90
C THR A 51 8.45 5.77 20.94
N TRP A 52 7.83 6.14 19.83
CA TRP A 52 6.40 6.07 19.61
C TRP A 52 6.10 4.94 18.64
N CYS A 53 4.98 4.24 18.85
CA CYS A 53 4.47 3.32 17.86
C CYS A 53 3.69 4.12 16.82
N GLU A 54 4.38 4.41 15.74
CA GLU A 54 3.92 5.02 14.51
C GLU A 54 3.93 3.89 13.48
N ALA A 55 2.97 2.97 13.63
CA ALA A 55 2.88 1.76 12.82
C ALA A 55 2.57 2.15 11.39
N SER A 56 3.49 1.87 10.49
CA SER A 56 3.42 2.31 9.11
C SER A 56 3.19 1.16 8.15
N ALA A 57 3.79 -0.01 8.36
CA ALA A 57 3.64 -1.17 7.47
C ALA A 57 3.06 -2.40 8.18
N ILE A 58 2.22 -3.20 7.51
CA ILE A 58 1.62 -4.43 8.03
C ILE A 58 1.56 -5.57 6.99
N LEU A 59 1.79 -6.80 7.44
CA LEU A 59 1.55 -7.99 6.61
C LEU A 59 1.05 -9.16 7.44
N ALA A 60 -0.09 -9.73 7.08
CA ALA A 60 -0.58 -10.98 7.63
C ALA A 60 -0.11 -12.15 6.74
N GLN A 61 0.71 -13.04 7.29
CA GLN A 61 1.23 -14.20 6.56
C GLN A 61 1.43 -15.38 7.49
N ASN A 62 0.95 -16.56 7.10
CA ASN A 62 1.11 -17.82 7.85
C ASN A 62 0.64 -17.75 9.32
N GLY A 63 -0.44 -17.01 9.58
CA GLY A 63 -0.98 -16.81 10.93
C GLY A 63 -0.14 -15.88 11.82
N GLN A 64 0.83 -15.19 11.24
CA GLN A 64 1.66 -14.18 11.90
C GLN A 64 1.31 -12.79 11.36
N LEU A 65 1.43 -11.79 12.23
CA LEU A 65 1.35 -10.39 11.84
C LEU A 65 2.74 -9.79 11.85
N TYR A 66 3.25 -9.37 10.71
CA TYR A 66 4.44 -8.55 10.59
C TYR A 66 4.04 -7.08 10.65
N LEU A 67 4.84 -6.27 11.33
CA LEU A 67 4.64 -4.84 11.47
C LEU A 67 5.98 -4.11 11.34
N ALA A 68 5.97 -2.96 10.69
CA ALA A 68 7.09 -2.02 10.72
C ALA A 68 6.65 -0.67 11.27
N ASN A 69 7.57 -0.02 11.99
CA ASN A 69 7.37 1.28 12.60
C ASN A 69 8.10 2.36 11.79
N ASP A 70 7.50 3.53 11.61
CA ASP A 70 8.16 4.68 10.95
C ASP A 70 9.38 5.14 11.76
N LYS A 71 9.27 5.07 13.10
CA LYS A 71 10.32 5.50 14.02
C LYS A 71 11.31 4.39 14.37
N ASP A 72 12.58 4.79 14.41
CA ASP A 72 13.69 3.93 14.78
C ASP A 72 13.50 3.31 16.17
N MET A 73 13.93 2.06 16.29
CA MET A 73 13.95 1.33 17.56
C MET A 73 15.36 1.35 18.18
N PRO A 74 15.48 1.31 19.52
CA PRO A 74 16.77 1.19 20.18
C PRO A 74 17.50 -0.11 19.79
N ALA A 75 18.82 -0.02 19.60
CA ALA A 75 19.64 -1.19 19.35
C ALA A 75 19.52 -2.23 20.49
N PRO A 76 19.54 -3.55 20.18
CA PRO A 76 19.89 -4.15 18.89
C PRO A 76 18.72 -4.28 17.89
N GLN A 77 17.51 -3.86 18.29
CA GLN A 77 16.27 -4.07 17.55
C GLN A 77 16.21 -3.20 16.29
N SER A 78 15.55 -3.71 15.25
CA SER A 78 15.08 -2.92 14.12
C SER A 78 13.64 -2.47 14.35
N ALA A 79 13.17 -1.55 13.51
CA ALA A 79 11.77 -1.13 13.50
C ALA A 79 10.81 -2.17 12.90
N VAL A 80 11.28 -3.38 12.59
CA VAL A 80 10.47 -4.48 12.05
C VAL A 80 10.31 -5.57 13.11
N PHE A 81 9.07 -5.98 13.37
CA PHE A 81 8.74 -7.00 14.35
C PHE A 81 7.53 -7.82 13.91
N ARG A 82 7.31 -8.94 14.60
CA ARG A 82 6.18 -9.83 14.31
C ARG A 82 5.46 -10.31 15.56
N PHE A 83 4.19 -10.65 15.40
CA PHE A 83 3.35 -11.28 16.40
C PHE A 83 2.96 -12.68 15.93
N ASN A 84 2.89 -13.64 16.86
CA ASN A 84 2.33 -14.96 16.61
C ASN A 84 0.81 -14.90 16.88
N GLY A 85 0.03 -14.65 15.84
CA GLY A 85 -1.42 -14.44 15.92
C GLY A 85 -1.85 -13.19 15.16
N LEU A 86 -3.14 -13.10 14.90
CA LEU A 86 -3.76 -11.97 14.20
C LEU A 86 -4.80 -11.31 15.11
N PRO A 87 -5.01 -9.98 15.04
CA PRO A 87 -6.05 -9.28 15.78
C PRO A 87 -7.48 -9.79 15.53
N THR A 88 -7.71 -10.49 14.43
CA THR A 88 -9.00 -11.13 14.12
C THR A 88 -9.29 -12.36 14.99
N ASP A 89 -8.26 -12.97 15.60
CA ASP A 89 -8.37 -13.98 16.64
C ASP A 89 -8.04 -13.35 18.00
N GLN A 90 -9.08 -12.84 18.68
CA GLN A 90 -8.93 -12.09 19.94
C GLN A 90 -8.28 -12.91 21.06
N ASP A 91 -8.46 -14.23 21.07
CA ASP A 91 -7.88 -15.09 22.11
C ASP A 91 -6.38 -15.25 21.87
N ALA A 92 -5.96 -15.52 20.64
CA ALA A 92 -4.54 -15.56 20.29
C ALA A 92 -3.88 -14.18 20.47
N TRP A 93 -4.56 -13.13 20.01
CA TRP A 93 -4.04 -11.76 20.03
C TRP A 93 -3.70 -11.26 21.43
N ARG A 94 -4.58 -11.51 22.42
CA ARG A 94 -4.35 -11.11 23.83
C ARG A 94 -3.09 -11.70 24.45
N ARG A 95 -2.60 -12.83 23.92
CA ARG A 95 -1.39 -13.50 24.39
C ARG A 95 -0.18 -13.23 23.50
N ALA A 96 -0.39 -12.63 22.33
CA ALA A 96 0.68 -12.34 21.41
C ALA A 96 1.63 -11.31 22.02
N GLN A 97 2.93 -11.48 21.76
CA GLN A 97 3.97 -10.56 22.15
C GLN A 97 4.83 -10.25 20.91
N PRO A 98 5.32 -9.01 20.78
CA PRO A 98 6.16 -8.64 19.65
C PRO A 98 7.52 -9.36 19.73
N VAL A 99 7.96 -9.88 18.59
CA VAL A 99 9.30 -10.44 18.37
C VAL A 99 10.02 -9.53 17.39
N TYR A 100 11.01 -8.81 17.87
CA TYR A 100 11.76 -7.83 17.06
C TYR A 100 12.84 -8.49 16.22
N SER A 101 13.00 -8.00 15.00
CA SER A 101 14.14 -8.36 14.16
C SER A 101 15.39 -7.61 14.64
N GLU A 102 16.54 -8.28 14.61
CA GLU A 102 17.86 -7.66 14.87
C GLU A 102 18.71 -7.56 13.59
N GLN A 103 18.09 -7.83 12.44
CA GLN A 103 18.75 -7.89 11.15
C GLN A 103 19.34 -6.51 10.80
N SER A 104 20.63 -6.50 10.43
CA SER A 104 21.43 -5.27 10.34
C SER A 104 21.00 -4.32 9.22
N LEU A 105 20.55 -4.84 8.07
CA LEU A 105 20.04 -4.00 6.97
C LEU A 105 18.72 -3.36 7.36
N LEU A 106 17.79 -4.11 7.96
CA LEU A 106 16.52 -3.56 8.46
C LEU A 106 16.74 -2.52 9.57
N ARG A 107 17.77 -2.69 10.40
CA ARG A 107 18.14 -1.68 11.41
C ARG A 107 18.74 -0.40 10.82
N SER A 108 19.31 -0.47 9.61
CA SER A 108 19.88 0.70 8.93
C SER A 108 18.87 1.50 8.10
N ALA A 109 17.65 0.98 7.97
CA ALA A 109 16.56 1.63 7.27
C ALA A 109 15.84 2.61 8.20
N HIS A 110 15.25 3.63 7.59
CA HIS A 110 14.43 4.63 8.27
C HIS A 110 13.12 4.81 7.53
N LYS A 111 12.05 5.11 8.27
CA LYS A 111 10.73 5.38 7.72
C LYS A 111 10.24 4.27 6.80
N PHE A 112 10.04 3.09 7.38
CA PHE A 112 9.28 2.05 6.70
C PHE A 112 7.88 2.58 6.43
N GLU A 113 7.29 2.22 5.29
CA GLU A 113 5.96 2.73 4.94
C GLU A 113 5.01 1.60 4.55
N GLU A 114 5.45 0.54 3.84
CA GLU A 114 4.50 -0.51 3.46
C GLU A 114 5.16 -1.88 3.20
N PHE A 115 4.45 -2.94 3.61
CA PHE A 115 4.71 -4.30 3.20
C PHE A 115 3.90 -4.68 1.97
N ALA A 116 4.42 -5.61 1.18
CA ALA A 116 3.64 -6.31 0.16
C ALA A 116 4.01 -7.79 0.11
N ALA A 117 3.08 -8.63 -0.33
CA ALA A 117 3.37 -10.03 -0.63
C ALA A 117 3.01 -10.36 -2.09
N SER A 118 3.82 -11.20 -2.73
CA SER A 118 3.46 -11.75 -4.04
C SER A 118 2.17 -12.57 -3.93
N PRO A 119 1.33 -12.63 -4.97
CA PRO A 119 0.07 -13.40 -4.92
C PRO A 119 0.25 -14.88 -4.56
N ASP A 120 1.38 -15.48 -4.95
CA ASP A 120 1.74 -16.86 -4.64
C ASP A 120 2.38 -17.03 -3.25
N GLN A 121 2.43 -15.96 -2.46
CA GLN A 121 2.96 -15.90 -1.10
C GLN A 121 4.39 -16.41 -0.97
N LYS A 122 5.18 -16.32 -2.05
CA LYS A 122 6.59 -16.73 -2.05
C LYS A 122 7.54 -15.62 -1.71
N TRP A 123 7.16 -14.37 -1.98
CA TRP A 123 8.00 -13.20 -1.75
C TRP A 123 7.29 -12.19 -0.87
N VAL A 124 8.05 -11.59 0.02
CA VAL A 124 7.67 -10.44 0.82
C VAL A 124 8.54 -9.27 0.39
N PHE A 125 7.94 -8.09 0.32
CA PHE A 125 8.58 -6.83 0.02
C PHE A 125 8.31 -5.85 1.16
N LEU A 126 9.25 -4.95 1.41
CA LEU A 126 9.12 -3.88 2.39
C LEU A 126 9.80 -2.63 1.85
N THR A 127 9.11 -1.50 1.85
CA THR A 127 9.65 -0.23 1.35
C THR A 127 9.83 0.79 2.46
N THR A 128 10.82 1.66 2.28
CA THR A 128 10.90 2.94 2.98
C THR A 128 10.26 4.07 2.18
N ALA A 129 10.21 5.27 2.77
CA ALA A 129 9.54 6.45 2.21
C ALA A 129 10.09 7.02 0.90
N PHE A 130 11.37 6.81 0.60
CA PHE A 130 12.08 7.53 -0.47
C PHE A 130 11.91 9.06 -0.38
N ASP A 131 11.80 9.63 0.81
CA ASP A 131 11.47 11.05 1.02
C ASP A 131 12.70 11.95 1.20
N ARG A 132 13.87 11.38 1.52
CA ARG A 132 15.09 12.14 1.82
C ARG A 132 16.27 11.72 0.97
N ILE A 133 17.06 12.69 0.51
CA ILE A 133 18.38 12.47 -0.08
C ILE A 133 19.28 13.66 0.25
N LYS A 134 20.56 13.39 0.50
CA LYS A 134 21.57 14.44 0.71
C LYS A 134 22.64 14.32 -0.38
N PRO A 135 22.66 15.20 -1.40
CA PRO A 135 23.65 15.13 -2.47
C PRO A 135 25.08 15.08 -1.91
N GLY A 136 25.88 14.13 -2.39
CA GLY A 136 27.27 13.95 -1.95
C GLY A 136 27.45 13.31 -0.55
N SER A 137 26.38 12.85 0.09
CA SER A 137 26.43 12.19 1.41
C SER A 137 25.57 10.93 1.47
N ALA A 138 26.02 9.95 2.25
CA ALA A 138 25.27 8.73 2.54
C ALA A 138 24.33 8.86 3.75
N GLU A 139 24.25 10.03 4.40
CA GLU A 139 23.49 10.25 5.64
C GLU A 139 22.01 9.87 5.53
N PHE A 140 21.39 10.08 4.36
CA PHE A 140 19.96 9.77 4.12
C PHE A 140 19.74 8.52 3.27
N ASN A 141 20.75 7.67 3.15
CA ASN A 141 20.66 6.43 2.38
C ASN A 141 19.58 5.49 2.95
N GLY A 142 19.43 5.40 4.28
CA GLY A 142 18.44 4.54 4.94
C GLY A 142 16.97 4.88 4.64
N TYR A 143 16.68 6.06 4.11
CA TYR A 143 15.32 6.44 3.67
C TYR A 143 14.98 5.91 2.26
N ASN A 144 15.92 5.25 1.58
CA ASN A 144 15.80 4.85 0.17
C ASN A 144 16.11 3.37 -0.02
N MET A 145 15.24 2.51 0.51
CA MET A 145 15.44 1.07 0.53
C MET A 145 14.15 0.36 0.13
N LEU A 146 14.28 -0.57 -0.82
CA LEU A 146 13.27 -1.56 -1.13
C LEU A 146 13.87 -2.94 -0.85
N PHE A 147 13.30 -3.62 0.13
CA PHE A 147 13.69 -4.95 0.53
C PHE A 147 12.83 -6.00 -0.13
N ALA A 148 13.40 -7.18 -0.34
CA ALA A 148 12.64 -8.37 -0.68
C ALA A 148 13.28 -9.62 -0.07
N TRP A 149 12.47 -10.59 0.34
CA TRP A 149 12.94 -11.89 0.79
C TRP A 149 11.91 -12.98 0.49
N PRO A 150 12.35 -14.24 0.32
CA PRO A 150 11.42 -15.36 0.31
C PRO A 150 10.70 -15.47 1.65
N THR A 151 9.42 -15.86 1.64
CA THR A 151 8.64 -16.08 2.87
C THR A 151 9.37 -17.02 3.84
N GLY A 152 9.47 -16.60 5.11
CA GLY A 152 10.22 -17.28 6.16
C GLY A 152 11.74 -17.05 6.17
N GLN A 153 12.25 -16.16 5.30
CA GLN A 153 13.67 -15.78 5.23
C GLN A 153 13.90 -14.29 5.55
N GLU A 154 13.10 -13.71 6.45
CA GLU A 154 13.17 -12.30 6.85
C GLU A 154 14.54 -11.88 7.44
N ASN A 155 15.36 -12.85 7.88
CA ASN A 155 16.71 -12.60 8.39
C ASN A 155 17.77 -12.45 7.28
N SER A 156 17.40 -12.64 6.02
CA SER A 156 18.30 -12.53 4.87
C SER A 156 17.68 -11.68 3.75
N PRO A 157 17.29 -10.43 4.02
CA PRO A 157 16.66 -9.58 3.03
C PRO A 157 17.65 -9.20 1.92
N GLN A 158 17.17 -9.26 0.68
CA GLN A 158 17.82 -8.68 -0.47
C GLN A 158 17.38 -7.22 -0.63
N LEU A 159 18.30 -6.34 -1.03
CA LEU A 159 17.95 -5.01 -1.50
C LEU A 159 17.73 -5.00 -3.02
N LEU A 160 16.64 -4.37 -3.44
CA LEU A 160 16.29 -4.21 -4.84
C LEU A 160 16.65 -2.82 -5.35
N GLY A 161 16.89 -2.69 -6.66
CA GLY A 161 17.17 -1.41 -7.30
C GLY A 161 18.42 -0.70 -6.76
N THR A 162 19.44 -1.46 -6.39
CA THR A 162 20.73 -0.93 -5.95
C THR A 162 21.60 -0.49 -7.13
N ASN A 163 22.67 0.26 -6.84
CA ASN A 163 23.75 0.47 -7.79
C ASN A 163 24.96 -0.38 -7.34
N GLY A 164 25.00 -1.64 -7.76
CA GLY A 164 26.00 -2.61 -7.28
C GLY A 164 25.84 -2.92 -5.79
N ASN A 165 26.96 -2.93 -5.05
CA ASN A 165 27.01 -3.26 -3.62
C ASN A 165 26.75 -2.07 -2.69
N SER A 166 26.05 -1.02 -3.16
CA SER A 166 25.83 0.23 -2.42
C SER A 166 25.06 0.06 -1.11
N GLY A 167 24.40 -1.08 -0.89
CA GLY A 167 23.59 -1.33 0.30
C GLY A 167 22.34 -0.44 0.39
N VAL A 168 21.92 0.19 -0.72
CA VAL A 168 20.73 1.05 -0.83
C VAL A 168 20.15 1.12 -2.24
N SER A 169 18.86 1.46 -2.34
CA SER A 169 18.05 1.44 -3.55
C SER A 169 18.07 2.76 -4.35
N LEU A 170 19.25 3.37 -4.51
CA LEU A 170 19.37 4.67 -5.19
C LEU A 170 19.08 4.60 -6.71
N THR A 171 19.31 3.45 -7.35
CA THR A 171 18.90 3.25 -8.75
C THR A 171 17.37 3.29 -8.85
N LEU A 172 16.67 2.61 -7.95
CA LEU A 172 15.21 2.69 -7.86
C LEU A 172 14.73 4.11 -7.57
N ARG A 173 15.32 4.82 -6.60
CA ARG A 173 14.98 6.22 -6.31
C ARG A 173 15.04 7.09 -7.58
N SER A 174 16.13 6.96 -8.35
CA SER A 174 16.31 7.72 -9.60
C SER A 174 15.25 7.36 -10.64
N GLN A 175 14.89 6.08 -10.76
CA GLN A 175 13.82 5.64 -11.67
C GLN A 175 12.44 6.16 -11.25
N LEU A 176 12.10 6.11 -9.96
CA LEU A 176 10.87 6.69 -9.39
C LEU A 176 10.81 8.20 -9.69
N GLN A 177 11.89 8.93 -9.37
CA GLN A 177 12.02 10.36 -9.63
C GLN A 177 11.81 10.68 -11.12
N LYS A 178 12.46 9.92 -12.01
CA LYS A 178 12.33 10.13 -13.46
C LYS A 178 10.90 9.87 -13.95
N ALA A 179 10.25 8.80 -13.48
CA ALA A 179 8.88 8.47 -13.85
C ALA A 179 7.88 9.56 -13.40
N LEU A 180 8.18 10.28 -12.32
CA LEU A 180 7.39 11.40 -11.80
C LEU A 180 7.68 12.75 -12.48
N GLY A 181 8.55 12.79 -13.48
CA GLY A 181 8.94 14.04 -14.15
C GLY A 181 10.04 14.83 -13.44
N ASN A 182 10.87 14.15 -12.64
CA ASN A 182 12.01 14.69 -11.91
C ASN A 182 11.69 15.74 -10.82
N PRO A 183 10.72 15.50 -9.92
CA PRO A 183 10.53 16.38 -8.77
C PRO A 183 11.74 16.33 -7.84
N ALA A 184 12.01 17.42 -7.12
CA ALA A 184 13.08 17.46 -6.13
C ALA A 184 12.73 16.59 -4.89
N TYR A 185 11.44 16.57 -4.53
CA TYR A 185 10.90 15.81 -3.42
C TYR A 185 9.71 14.96 -3.87
N PHE A 186 9.65 13.72 -3.35
CA PHE A 186 8.49 12.85 -3.41
C PHE A 186 8.50 11.89 -2.22
N LYS A 187 7.33 11.39 -1.81
CA LYS A 187 7.19 10.36 -0.78
C LYS A 187 6.40 9.18 -1.35
N VAL A 188 6.94 7.97 -1.20
CA VAL A 188 6.25 6.70 -1.44
C VAL A 188 5.65 6.23 -0.13
N GLU A 189 4.38 5.85 -0.13
CA GLU A 189 3.74 5.20 1.01
C GLU A 189 3.12 3.87 0.61
N GLY A 190 2.38 3.79 -0.51
CA GLY A 190 1.80 2.51 -0.92
C GLY A 190 2.77 1.56 -1.63
N LEU A 191 2.63 0.25 -1.39
CA LEU A 191 3.33 -0.80 -2.11
C LEU A 191 2.45 -2.04 -2.27
N ALA A 192 2.17 -2.45 -3.52
CA ALA A 192 1.53 -3.73 -3.81
C ALA A 192 2.40 -4.59 -4.73
N ALA A 193 2.21 -5.90 -4.66
CA ALA A 193 2.81 -6.85 -5.61
C ALA A 193 1.72 -7.65 -6.35
N THR A 194 1.80 -7.65 -7.69
CA THR A 194 1.14 -8.65 -8.53
C THR A 194 2.13 -9.76 -8.87
N ASN A 195 1.76 -10.68 -9.76
CA ASN A 195 2.62 -11.81 -10.14
C ASN A 195 3.96 -11.40 -10.77
N ASP A 196 3.99 -10.24 -11.41
CA ASP A 196 5.11 -9.80 -12.26
C ASP A 196 5.49 -8.34 -12.06
N ARG A 197 4.80 -7.59 -11.19
CA ARG A 197 5.02 -6.15 -10.97
C ARG A 197 4.89 -5.75 -9.51
N LEU A 198 5.71 -4.78 -9.13
CA LEU A 198 5.50 -3.94 -7.97
C LEU A 198 4.78 -2.67 -8.39
N TRP A 199 3.88 -2.20 -7.53
CA TRP A 199 3.08 -1.00 -7.72
C TRP A 199 3.36 -0.06 -6.55
N PHE A 200 3.77 1.16 -6.85
CA PHE A 200 4.18 2.15 -5.85
C PHE A 200 3.16 3.28 -5.78
N GLY A 201 2.68 3.58 -4.58
CA GLY A 201 1.81 4.71 -4.28
C GLY A 201 2.61 5.91 -3.83
N VAL A 202 2.56 7.00 -4.58
CA VAL A 202 3.25 8.26 -4.27
C VAL A 202 2.26 9.22 -3.62
N ARG A 203 2.47 9.47 -2.32
CA ARG A 203 1.67 10.37 -1.47
C ARG A 203 1.96 11.83 -1.75
N GLU A 204 3.23 12.19 -1.94
CA GLU A 204 3.66 13.59 -1.97
C GLU A 204 4.57 13.84 -3.15
N GLN A 205 4.48 15.05 -3.71
CA GLN A 205 5.39 15.52 -4.74
C GLN A 205 5.58 17.05 -4.66
N GLY A 206 6.83 17.52 -4.67
CA GLY A 206 7.12 18.94 -4.58
C GLY A 206 8.60 19.32 -4.63
N ASP A 207 8.89 20.49 -4.04
CA ASP A 207 10.24 21.05 -3.97
C ASP A 207 10.99 20.50 -2.75
N THR A 208 10.30 20.36 -1.62
CA THR A 208 10.84 19.91 -0.33
C THR A 208 9.77 19.15 0.48
N TYR A 209 10.18 18.51 1.58
CA TYR A 209 9.26 17.88 2.53
C TYR A 209 8.34 18.87 3.27
N GLU A 210 8.55 20.18 3.14
CA GLU A 210 7.68 21.22 3.70
C GLU A 210 6.80 21.88 2.63
N LYS A 211 7.13 21.68 1.35
CA LYS A 211 6.49 22.33 0.20
C LYS A 211 6.20 21.31 -0.89
N PHE A 212 5.10 20.59 -0.70
CA PHE A 212 4.64 19.55 -1.60
C PHE A 212 3.13 19.66 -1.85
N ASN A 213 2.65 18.87 -2.81
CA ASN A 213 1.24 18.60 -3.01
C ASN A 213 0.96 17.14 -2.67
N TYR A 214 -0.17 16.90 -2.02
CA TYR A 214 -0.72 15.56 -1.85
C TYR A 214 -1.15 14.97 -3.19
N ARG A 215 -0.91 13.67 -3.35
CA ARG A 215 -1.06 12.90 -4.58
C ARG A 215 -1.67 11.54 -4.31
N ILE A 216 -2.27 11.00 -5.35
CA ILE A 216 -2.70 9.61 -5.45
C ILE A 216 -2.12 9.10 -6.78
N THR A 217 -0.79 9.07 -6.84
CA THR A 217 -0.04 8.71 -8.05
C THR A 217 0.46 7.28 -7.94
N ILE A 218 0.24 6.49 -8.99
CA ILE A 218 0.66 5.10 -9.08
C ILE A 218 1.78 4.96 -10.11
N LEU A 219 2.87 4.34 -9.70
CA LEU A 219 3.95 3.87 -10.56
C LEU A 219 3.99 2.34 -10.55
N SER A 220 4.61 1.71 -11.55
CA SER A 220 4.86 0.26 -11.51
C SER A 220 6.26 -0.09 -12.00
N ALA A 221 6.81 -1.19 -11.53
CA ALA A 221 8.04 -1.77 -12.08
C ALA A 221 7.87 -3.29 -12.20
N PRO A 222 8.22 -3.91 -13.34
CA PRO A 222 8.19 -5.36 -13.44
C PRO A 222 9.28 -5.97 -12.56
N TYR A 223 9.04 -7.16 -12.02
CA TYR A 223 10.05 -7.94 -11.30
C TYR A 223 10.02 -9.40 -11.74
N HIS A 224 11.14 -10.08 -11.58
CA HIS A 224 11.24 -11.52 -11.80
C HIS A 224 12.37 -12.11 -10.95
N ALA A 225 12.27 -13.40 -10.65
CA ALA A 225 13.30 -14.12 -9.92
C ALA A 225 14.25 -14.82 -10.90
N GLU A 226 15.54 -14.55 -10.79
CA GLU A 226 16.60 -15.21 -11.54
C GLU A 226 17.35 -16.22 -10.66
N SER A 227 17.78 -17.34 -11.26
CA SER A 227 18.65 -18.29 -10.55
C SER A 227 20.08 -17.80 -10.66
N VAL A 228 20.72 -17.55 -9.51
CA VAL A 228 22.12 -17.13 -9.49
C VAL A 228 22.99 -18.36 -9.27
N SER A 229 23.83 -18.69 -10.25
CA SER A 229 24.87 -19.70 -10.11
C SER A 229 26.00 -19.16 -9.22
N GLY A 230 26.00 -19.50 -7.93
CA GLY A 230 27.01 -19.07 -6.98
C GLY A 230 27.57 -20.22 -6.14
N THR A 231 28.86 -20.15 -5.83
CA THR A 231 29.59 -21.05 -4.90
C THR A 231 29.35 -20.70 -3.42
N GLY A 232 28.23 -20.04 -3.12
CA GLY A 232 27.85 -19.66 -1.75
C GLY A 232 27.32 -20.84 -0.94
N PRO A 233 27.12 -20.66 0.38
CA PRO A 233 26.68 -21.74 1.28
C PRO A 233 25.26 -22.26 1.00
N ILE A 234 24.48 -21.60 0.12
CA ILE A 234 23.14 -22.02 -0.28
C ILE A 234 23.11 -22.19 -1.81
N PRO A 235 23.21 -23.43 -2.32
CA PRO A 235 22.98 -23.72 -3.74
C PRO A 235 21.57 -23.29 -4.16
N ASN A 236 21.42 -22.74 -5.37
CA ASN A 236 20.12 -22.33 -5.97
C ASN A 236 19.42 -21.14 -5.31
N GLN A 237 20.16 -20.17 -4.76
CA GLN A 237 19.55 -18.92 -4.31
C GLN A 237 18.92 -18.17 -5.50
N LYS A 238 17.63 -17.85 -5.39
CA LYS A 238 16.94 -16.98 -6.33
C LYS A 238 17.19 -15.53 -5.91
N GLN A 239 17.55 -14.70 -6.88
CA GLN A 239 17.67 -13.26 -6.70
C GLN A 239 16.51 -12.58 -7.43
N LEU A 240 15.84 -11.64 -6.76
CA LEU A 240 14.83 -10.81 -7.41
C LEU A 240 15.50 -9.69 -8.19
N MET A 241 15.06 -9.50 -9.43
CA MET A 241 15.49 -8.43 -10.30
C MET A 241 14.32 -7.49 -10.56
N LEU A 242 14.59 -6.19 -10.54
CA LEU A 242 13.60 -5.16 -10.82
C LEU A 242 13.90 -4.53 -12.18
N GLY A 243 12.89 -4.45 -13.04
CA GLY A 243 12.95 -3.73 -14.30
C GLY A 243 12.66 -2.23 -14.13
N PRO A 244 12.49 -1.49 -15.24
CA PRO A 244 12.31 -0.05 -15.21
C PRO A 244 10.96 0.37 -14.61
N VAL A 245 10.98 1.42 -13.79
CA VAL A 245 9.75 2.08 -13.30
C VAL A 245 9.02 2.83 -14.43
N THR A 246 7.70 2.67 -14.48
CA THR A 246 6.79 3.38 -15.38
C THR A 246 5.71 4.12 -14.60
N PHE A 247 5.39 5.34 -15.03
CA PHE A 247 4.18 6.04 -14.56
C PHE A 247 2.93 5.30 -15.04
N MET A 248 1.99 5.06 -14.14
CA MET A 248 0.74 4.37 -14.46
C MET A 248 -0.43 5.35 -14.45
N ARG A 249 -0.68 5.99 -13.30
CA ARG A 249 -1.88 6.80 -13.06
C ARG A 249 -1.58 7.94 -12.08
N ASP A 250 -2.32 9.02 -12.22
CA ASP A 250 -2.50 10.05 -11.18
C ASP A 250 -4.00 10.23 -11.04
N PHE A 251 -4.53 10.04 -9.84
CA PHE A 251 -5.96 10.10 -9.57
C PHE A 251 -6.32 11.42 -8.90
N ASN A 252 -7.30 12.11 -9.49
CA ASN A 252 -7.98 13.21 -8.81
C ASN A 252 -9.31 12.69 -8.24
N VAL A 253 -9.32 12.36 -6.95
CA VAL A 253 -10.54 11.85 -6.29
C VAL A 253 -11.50 12.96 -5.86
N ALA A 254 -11.13 14.24 -6.03
CA ALA A 254 -11.97 15.36 -5.62
C ALA A 254 -13.35 15.40 -6.31
N ASP A 255 -13.46 14.78 -7.49
CA ASP A 255 -14.67 14.72 -8.30
C ASP A 255 -15.50 13.45 -8.05
N VAL A 256 -14.94 12.45 -7.35
CA VAL A 256 -15.65 11.18 -7.09
C VAL A 256 -16.71 11.36 -6.00
N ASP A 257 -16.37 12.09 -4.95
CA ASP A 257 -17.30 12.51 -3.90
C ASP A 257 -16.80 13.82 -3.27
N THR A 258 -17.54 14.91 -3.47
CA THR A 258 -17.14 16.24 -3.01
C THR A 258 -17.29 16.44 -1.51
N THR A 259 -17.93 15.49 -0.80
CA THR A 259 -18.14 15.55 0.65
C THR A 259 -16.98 15.01 1.46
N LEU A 260 -15.98 14.40 0.81
CA LEU A 260 -14.81 13.87 1.49
C LEU A 260 -13.93 14.99 2.02
N SER A 261 -13.35 14.75 3.21
CA SER A 261 -12.37 15.66 3.81
C SER A 261 -11.13 15.77 2.92
N LYS A 262 -10.49 16.94 2.92
CA LYS A 262 -9.32 17.25 2.10
C LYS A 262 -8.23 17.87 2.98
N PRO A 263 -6.95 17.75 2.60
CA PRO A 263 -6.42 17.07 1.41
C PRO A 263 -6.42 15.54 1.56
N LEU A 264 -6.66 14.80 0.46
CA LEU A 264 -6.51 13.34 0.44
C LEU A 264 -5.27 12.94 -0.32
N ALA A 265 -4.55 11.97 0.22
CA ALA A 265 -3.37 11.39 -0.40
C ALA A 265 -3.37 9.89 -0.21
N ILE A 266 -2.71 9.16 -1.10
CA ILE A 266 -2.55 7.71 -0.95
C ILE A 266 -1.71 7.39 0.27
N SER A 267 -2.14 6.41 1.06
CA SER A 267 -1.34 5.86 2.16
C SER A 267 -0.97 4.40 1.96
N SER A 268 -1.82 3.61 1.28
CA SER A 268 -1.53 2.20 1.01
C SER A 268 -2.16 1.67 -0.27
N ILE A 269 -1.58 0.60 -0.81
CA ILE A 269 -2.11 -0.21 -1.90
C ILE A 269 -1.95 -1.67 -1.54
N GLU A 270 -3.04 -2.43 -1.51
CA GLU A 270 -3.00 -3.88 -1.31
C GLU A 270 -3.64 -4.59 -2.51
N PHE A 271 -2.97 -5.63 -3.02
CA PHE A 271 -3.50 -6.40 -4.16
C PHE A 271 -4.31 -7.60 -3.68
N ASP A 272 -5.54 -7.71 -4.18
CA ASP A 272 -6.41 -8.86 -3.98
C ASP A 272 -6.34 -9.80 -5.20
N PRO A 273 -5.58 -10.91 -5.12
CA PRO A 273 -5.42 -11.82 -6.24
C PRO A 273 -6.68 -12.62 -6.56
N LYS A 274 -7.62 -12.76 -5.61
CA LYS A 274 -8.88 -13.47 -5.87
C LYS A 274 -9.82 -12.61 -6.71
N ARG A 275 -9.88 -11.31 -6.41
CA ARG A 275 -10.76 -10.35 -7.10
C ARG A 275 -10.10 -9.63 -8.26
N HIS A 276 -8.79 -9.80 -8.43
CA HIS A 276 -7.98 -9.09 -9.43
C HIS A 276 -8.18 -7.58 -9.34
N CYS A 277 -8.06 -7.04 -8.13
CA CYS A 277 -8.21 -5.62 -7.85
C CYS A 277 -7.20 -5.13 -6.83
N PHE A 278 -6.97 -3.83 -6.85
CA PHE A 278 -6.24 -3.11 -5.83
C PHE A 278 -7.24 -2.47 -4.87
N TRP A 279 -7.00 -2.69 -3.59
CA TRP A 279 -7.56 -1.90 -2.51
C TRP A 279 -6.59 -0.76 -2.25
N ILE A 280 -7.12 0.45 -2.07
CA ILE A 280 -6.30 1.64 -1.85
C ILE A 280 -6.82 2.36 -0.63
N LEU A 281 -5.92 2.74 0.27
CA LEU A 281 -6.21 3.68 1.35
C LEU A 281 -5.79 5.07 0.92
N THR A 282 -6.64 6.04 1.25
CA THR A 282 -6.22 7.45 1.27
C THR A 282 -6.44 8.01 2.65
N SER A 283 -5.46 8.73 3.19
CA SER A 283 -5.56 9.40 4.48
C SER A 283 -5.48 10.92 4.34
N TYR A 284 -5.91 11.61 5.39
CA TYR A 284 -5.77 13.05 5.55
C TYR A 284 -5.40 13.39 6.99
N GLU A 285 -4.68 14.50 7.13
CA GLU A 285 -4.37 15.12 8.41
C GLU A 285 -4.51 16.64 8.27
N GLN A 286 -5.27 17.24 9.19
CA GLN A 286 -5.39 18.69 9.28
C GLN A 286 -5.47 19.12 10.75
N GLY A 287 -4.31 19.40 11.34
CA GLY A 287 -4.19 19.56 12.79
C GLY A 287 -4.58 18.26 13.49
N ASP A 288 -5.41 18.34 14.53
CA ASP A 288 -5.85 17.14 15.27
C ASP A 288 -6.94 16.31 14.55
N LYS A 289 -7.29 16.67 13.31
CA LYS A 289 -8.29 15.93 12.53
C LYS A 289 -7.61 14.92 11.62
N LEU A 290 -7.83 13.65 11.94
CA LEU A 290 -7.37 12.51 11.17
C LEU A 290 -8.55 11.82 10.48
N GLY A 291 -8.22 11.05 9.46
CA GLY A 291 -9.14 10.08 8.89
C GLY A 291 -8.61 9.47 7.61
N ALA A 292 -9.33 8.46 7.15
CA ALA A 292 -9.00 7.79 5.90
C ALA A 292 -10.26 7.24 5.21
N TYR A 293 -10.11 6.88 3.94
CA TYR A 293 -11.14 6.26 3.12
C TYR A 293 -10.58 5.06 2.36
N LEU A 294 -11.44 4.07 2.15
CA LEU A 294 -11.12 2.86 1.39
C LEU A 294 -11.66 2.93 -0.03
N TRP A 295 -10.82 2.56 -0.99
CA TRP A 295 -11.11 2.57 -2.41
C TRP A 295 -10.81 1.22 -3.04
N VAL A 296 -11.42 0.94 -4.18
CA VAL A 296 -11.13 -0.25 -4.99
C VAL A 296 -11.03 0.11 -6.47
N ILE A 297 -10.12 -0.55 -7.17
CA ILE A 297 -9.99 -0.49 -8.63
C ILE A 297 -9.54 -1.84 -9.16
N THR A 298 -10.17 -2.34 -10.22
CA THR A 298 -9.74 -3.60 -10.83
C THR A 298 -8.38 -3.42 -11.50
N GLU A 299 -7.59 -4.49 -11.58
CA GLU A 299 -6.30 -4.48 -12.26
C GLU A 299 -6.44 -4.01 -13.72
N LYS A 300 -7.50 -4.50 -14.39
CA LYS A 300 -7.88 -4.04 -15.73
C LYS A 300 -8.15 -2.53 -15.78
N ALA A 301 -8.92 -1.98 -14.84
CA ALA A 301 -9.22 -0.56 -14.80
C ALA A 301 -7.98 0.29 -14.47
N MET A 302 -7.06 -0.22 -13.63
CA MET A 302 -5.77 0.44 -13.37
C MET A 302 -4.98 0.64 -14.67
N LEU A 303 -4.91 -0.41 -15.50
CA LEU A 303 -4.23 -0.41 -16.80
C LEU A 303 -4.97 0.40 -17.87
N ASP A 304 -6.30 0.29 -17.94
CA ASP A 304 -7.15 0.87 -18.99
C ASP A 304 -7.66 2.28 -18.66
N LYS A 305 -7.07 2.96 -17.68
CA LYS A 305 -7.45 4.32 -17.27
C LYS A 305 -8.88 4.46 -16.70
N GLY A 306 -9.40 3.42 -16.05
CA GLY A 306 -10.67 3.49 -15.30
C GLY A 306 -10.55 4.23 -13.96
N ASP A 307 -11.67 4.51 -13.31
CA ASP A 307 -11.69 5.33 -12.09
C ASP A 307 -11.60 4.52 -10.80
N LEU A 308 -11.10 5.17 -9.73
CA LEU A 308 -11.20 4.65 -8.37
C LEU A 308 -12.66 4.63 -7.92
N GLN A 309 -13.07 3.54 -7.28
CA GLN A 309 -14.39 3.40 -6.72
C GLN A 309 -14.32 3.52 -5.21
N LEU A 310 -15.01 4.51 -4.65
CA LEU A 310 -15.14 4.67 -3.20
C LEU A 310 -15.95 3.51 -2.63
N VAL A 311 -15.36 2.78 -1.67
CA VAL A 311 -16.04 1.69 -0.98
C VAL A 311 -17.05 2.28 0.00
N ARG A 312 -18.25 1.70 0.01
CA ARG A 312 -19.37 2.18 0.83
C ARG A 312 -19.96 1.03 1.66
N ASN A 313 -20.57 1.36 2.78
CA ASN A 313 -21.34 0.40 3.56
C ASN A 313 -22.73 0.14 2.94
N ALA A 314 -23.49 -0.77 3.56
CA ALA A 314 -24.84 -1.13 3.11
C ALA A 314 -25.82 0.07 3.06
N ASN A 315 -25.56 1.13 3.84
CA ASN A 315 -26.35 2.36 3.86
C ASN A 315 -25.87 3.40 2.81
N GLY A 316 -24.89 3.06 1.98
CA GLY A 316 -24.33 3.94 0.96
C GLY A 316 -23.37 5.01 1.48
N LYS A 317 -23.00 4.97 2.77
CA LYS A 317 -21.99 5.88 3.33
C LYS A 317 -20.58 5.40 3.00
N PRO A 318 -19.61 6.28 2.72
CA PRO A 318 -18.21 5.89 2.56
C PRO A 318 -17.71 5.08 3.76
N ILE A 319 -16.85 4.10 3.51
CA ILE A 319 -16.04 3.51 4.57
C ILE A 319 -15.01 4.55 4.97
N GLN A 320 -15.18 5.06 6.18
CA GLN A 320 -14.35 6.09 6.76
C GLN A 320 -13.73 5.56 8.05
N PHE A 321 -12.44 5.82 8.23
CA PHE A 321 -11.71 5.58 9.47
C PHE A 321 -11.57 6.90 10.22
N THR A 322 -11.62 6.86 11.55
CA THR A 322 -11.42 8.04 12.43
C THR A 322 -9.96 8.28 12.80
N HIS A 323 -9.08 7.41 12.30
CA HIS A 323 -7.65 7.40 12.48
C HIS A 323 -6.94 7.57 11.13
N LYS A 324 -5.66 7.94 11.14
CA LYS A 324 -4.85 8.08 9.91
C LYS A 324 -4.36 6.69 9.49
N ALA A 325 -5.12 6.05 8.60
CA ALA A 325 -4.77 4.73 8.09
C ALA A 325 -3.49 4.79 7.24
N GLU A 326 -2.52 3.94 7.56
CA GLU A 326 -1.27 3.81 6.80
C GLU A 326 -1.37 2.59 5.89
N ASP A 327 -1.17 1.37 6.40
CA ASP A 327 -1.13 0.12 5.61
C ASP A 327 -2.31 -0.83 5.93
N MET A 328 -2.57 -1.78 5.02
CA MET A 328 -3.57 -2.83 5.17
C MET A 328 -3.12 -4.17 4.59
N THR A 329 -3.67 -5.25 5.15
CA THR A 329 -3.38 -6.60 4.68
C THR A 329 -4.60 -7.50 4.82
N PHE A 330 -4.73 -8.49 3.94
CA PHE A 330 -5.75 -9.52 4.05
C PHE A 330 -5.41 -10.54 5.12
N THR A 331 -6.32 -10.74 6.08
CA THR A 331 -6.22 -11.83 7.07
C THR A 331 -6.99 -13.07 6.63
N ASP A 332 -8.02 -12.87 5.79
CA ASP A 332 -8.70 -13.91 5.05
C ASP A 332 -9.27 -13.31 3.76
N THR A 333 -10.07 -14.09 3.01
CA THR A 333 -10.63 -13.67 1.73
C THR A 333 -11.55 -12.45 1.77
N ASN A 334 -12.21 -12.17 2.89
CA ASN A 334 -13.19 -11.09 3.04
C ASN A 334 -12.83 -10.15 4.20
N THR A 335 -11.64 -10.25 4.77
CA THR A 335 -11.26 -9.50 5.96
C THR A 335 -9.93 -8.78 5.75
N LEU A 336 -10.00 -7.45 5.72
CA LEU A 336 -8.85 -6.56 5.74
C LEU A 336 -8.54 -6.16 7.18
N LEU A 337 -7.27 -6.21 7.56
CA LEU A 337 -6.75 -5.58 8.75
C LEU A 337 -6.04 -4.31 8.32
N VAL A 338 -6.40 -3.18 8.92
CA VAL A 338 -5.85 -1.85 8.64
C VAL A 338 -5.14 -1.35 9.89
N ILE A 339 -3.93 -0.83 9.77
CA ILE A 339 -3.24 -0.11 10.84
C ILE A 339 -3.27 1.40 10.63
N HIS A 340 -3.08 2.12 11.72
CA HIS A 340 -3.10 3.58 11.71
C HIS A 340 -1.88 4.16 12.40
N ASP A 341 -1.29 5.17 11.78
CA ASP A 341 -0.29 6.05 12.36
C ASP A 341 -0.92 7.41 12.64
N ASP A 342 -1.37 7.59 13.88
CA ASP A 342 -1.90 8.87 14.34
C ASP A 342 -0.80 9.85 14.77
N ASP A 343 0.46 9.61 14.38
CA ASP A 343 1.63 10.40 14.75
C ASP A 343 1.70 10.58 16.28
N ARG A 344 1.44 11.81 16.76
CA ARG A 344 1.37 12.16 18.20
C ARG A 344 0.01 12.71 18.61
N VAL A 345 -1.00 12.58 17.74
CA VAL A 345 -2.36 13.03 18.01
C VAL A 345 -2.96 12.14 19.10
N ARG A 346 -3.68 12.77 20.04
CA ARG A 346 -4.38 12.06 21.13
C ARG A 346 -5.69 11.50 20.61
N THR A 347 -5.63 10.29 20.05
CA THR A 347 -6.80 9.56 19.55
C THR A 347 -7.38 8.61 20.58
N ARG A 348 -8.61 8.16 20.33
CA ARG A 348 -9.35 7.27 21.23
C ARG A 348 -10.08 6.19 20.45
N ILE A 349 -10.12 5.00 21.04
CA ILE A 349 -11.00 3.90 20.65
C ILE A 349 -11.91 3.62 21.84
N GLY A 350 -13.21 3.84 21.66
CA GLY A 350 -14.17 3.86 22.77
C GLY A 350 -13.77 4.88 23.83
N THR A 351 -13.54 4.41 25.06
CA THR A 351 -13.13 5.26 26.19
C THR A 351 -11.62 5.29 26.44
N GLN A 352 -10.84 4.50 25.70
CA GLN A 352 -9.39 4.39 25.90
C GLN A 352 -8.64 5.38 25.02
N GLU A 353 -7.74 6.15 25.64
CA GLU A 353 -6.79 7.03 24.95
C GLU A 353 -5.51 6.28 24.57
N ARG A 354 -5.02 6.52 23.35
CA ARG A 354 -3.79 5.92 22.82
C ARG A 354 -2.62 6.15 23.77
N GLN A 355 -1.85 5.10 24.04
CA GLN A 355 -0.55 5.21 24.72
C GLN A 355 0.61 5.30 23.70
N PRO A 356 1.77 5.86 24.07
CA PRO A 356 2.90 6.01 23.13
C PRO A 356 3.39 4.71 22.48
N ASN A 357 3.23 3.57 23.16
CA ASN A 357 3.61 2.25 22.66
C ASN A 357 2.53 1.58 21.80
N GLN A 358 1.43 2.28 21.51
CA GLN A 358 0.25 1.73 20.84
C GLN A 358 0.02 2.35 19.46
N ALA A 359 -0.39 1.50 18.52
CA ALA A 359 -1.00 1.92 17.26
C ALA A 359 -2.44 1.43 17.19
N ALA A 360 -3.34 2.21 16.57
CA ALA A 360 -4.70 1.75 16.34
C ALA A 360 -4.71 0.73 15.20
N TYR A 361 -5.71 -0.16 15.22
CA TYR A 361 -6.07 -0.99 14.08
C TYR A 361 -7.58 -1.04 13.90
N SER A 362 -8.01 -1.30 12.67
CA SER A 362 -9.39 -1.60 12.31
C SER A 362 -9.47 -2.91 11.54
N VAL A 363 -10.53 -3.68 11.75
CA VAL A 363 -10.87 -4.84 10.93
C VAL A 363 -12.06 -4.47 10.05
N VAL A 364 -11.90 -4.64 8.75
CA VAL A 364 -12.93 -4.37 7.74
C VAL A 364 -13.41 -5.68 7.15
N HIS A 365 -14.70 -5.93 7.25
CA HIS A 365 -15.36 -7.04 6.57
C HIS A 365 -15.88 -6.58 5.20
N ILE A 366 -15.56 -7.34 4.16
CA ILE A 366 -16.00 -7.10 2.78
C ILE A 366 -17.25 -7.92 2.52
N ASN A 367 -18.34 -7.22 2.23
CA ASN A 367 -19.64 -7.78 1.92
C ASN A 367 -19.73 -8.01 0.40
N GLU A 368 -19.81 -9.28 -0.01
CA GLU A 368 -20.01 -9.65 -1.42
C GLU A 368 -21.49 -9.75 -1.79
#